data_AF-A0A4U9DAS8-F1
#
_entry.id   AF-A0A4U9DAS8-F1
#
_cell.length_a   1.000
_cell.length_b   1.000
_cell.length_c   1.000
_cell.angle_alpha   90.00
_cell.angle_beta   90.00
_cell.angle_gamma   90.00
#
_symmetry.space_group_name_H-M   'P 1'
#
loop_
_entity.id
_entity.type
_entity.pdbx_description
1 polymer ?
#
loop_
_entity_poly.entity_id
_entity_poly.type
_entity_poly.pdbx_seq_one_letter_code
_entity_poly.pdbx_strand_id
1 'polypeptide(L)' 'MSKHYHRLQRIANYHDIDDTLFKFSLNLPDSDIPQLIDKLHVSLDGIMKPVTSGFGFVDLIIPGLHKANGIIAC' A
#
# COMPACT_ATOMS: atom_id res chain seq x y z
N MET A 1 -11.11 12.52 6.95
CA MET A 1 -10.48 11.49 6.08
C MET A 1 -11.25 11.31 4.76
N SER A 2 -11.49 12.38 3.97
CA SER A 2 -12.45 12.33 2.83
C SER A 2 -11.93 12.93 1.51
N LYS A 3 -10.61 12.87 1.23
CA LYS A 3 -10.08 13.39 -0.04
C LYS A 3 -8.98 12.54 -0.71
N HIS A 4 -8.65 11.36 -0.17
CA HIS A 4 -7.59 10.53 -0.77
C HIS A 4 -8.10 9.54 -1.82
N TYR A 5 -9.38 9.18 -1.77
CA TYR A 5 -10.01 8.26 -2.72
C TYR A 5 -11.30 8.87 -3.25
N HIS A 6 -11.34 9.16 -4.56
CA HIS A 6 -12.54 9.69 -5.22
C HIS A 6 -13.65 8.64 -5.31
N ARG A 7 -13.29 7.36 -5.34
CA ARG A 7 -14.22 6.22 -5.31
C ARG A 7 -13.80 5.31 -4.17
N LEU A 8 -14.69 5.13 -3.21
CA LEU A 8 -14.50 4.23 -2.08
C LEU A 8 -15.73 3.33 -1.99
N GLN A 9 -15.54 2.03 -2.20
CA GLN A 9 -16.60 1.03 -2.13
C GLN A 9 -16.34 0.12 -0.93
N ARG A 10 -17.37 -0.07 -0.10
CA ARG A 10 -17.33 -1.05 0.98
C ARG A 10 -17.70 -2.42 0.41
N ILE A 11 -16.85 -3.40 0.65
CA ILE A 11 -17.03 -4.78 0.22
C ILE A 11 -17.07 -5.70 1.44
N ALA A 12 -17.75 -6.84 1.32
CA ALA A 12 -17.81 -7.84 2.39
C ALA A 12 -16.62 -8.81 2.35
N ASN A 13 -16.09 -9.08 1.16
CA ASN A 13 -14.98 -10.00 0.93
C ASN A 13 -14.03 -9.41 -0.14
N TYR A 14 -12.73 -9.47 0.12
CA TYR A 14 -11.69 -9.01 -0.82
C TYR A 14 -11.56 -9.91 -2.05
N HIS A 15 -12.02 -11.16 -1.98
CA HIS A 15 -12.02 -12.08 -3.13
C HIS A 15 -13.09 -11.76 -4.18
N ASP A 16 -14.07 -10.92 -3.85
CA ASP A 16 -15.15 -10.53 -4.76
C ASP A 16 -14.76 -9.29 -5.60
N ILE A 17 -13.52 -8.81 -5.47
CA ILE A 17 -13.01 -7.68 -6.26
C ILE A 17 -12.61 -8.20 -7.65
N ASP A 18 -13.40 -7.85 -8.67
CA ASP A 18 -13.05 -8.04 -10.09
C ASP A 18 -12.31 -6.81 -10.62
N ASP A 19 -11.12 -6.54 -10.08
CA ASP A 19 -10.25 -5.42 -10.48
C ASP A 19 -8.77 -5.75 -10.23
N THR A 20 -7.86 -5.03 -10.89
CA THR A 20 -6.42 -5.17 -10.69
C THR A 20 -5.95 -4.34 -9.51
N LEU A 21 -5.68 -4.99 -8.39
CA LEU A 21 -5.15 -4.35 -7.18
C LEU A 21 -3.65 -4.07 -7.34
N PHE A 22 -3.27 -2.78 -7.36
CA PHE A 22 -1.86 -2.37 -7.53
C PHE A 22 -1.26 -1.67 -6.31
N LYS A 23 -2.07 -1.26 -5.32
CA LYS A 23 -1.60 -0.60 -4.09
C LYS A 23 -2.51 -0.94 -2.92
N PHE A 24 -1.91 -1.18 -1.75
CA PHE A 24 -2.61 -1.22 -0.47
C PHE A 24 -2.12 -0.08 0.41
N SER A 25 -3.03 0.49 1.22
CA SER A 25 -2.71 1.55 2.18
C SER A 25 -3.23 1.13 3.55
N LEU A 26 -2.33 1.05 4.52
CA LEU A 26 -2.60 0.63 5.89
C LEU A 26 -2.46 1.85 6.79
N ASN A 27 -3.41 2.04 7.70
CA ASN A 27 -3.37 3.11 8.71
C ASN A 27 -3.16 2.48 10.09
N LEU A 28 -2.09 2.87 10.76
CA LEU A 28 -1.60 2.24 11.99
C LEU A 28 -1.02 3.31 12.93
N PRO A 29 -0.94 3.02 14.25
CA PRO A 29 -0.16 3.84 15.15
C PRO A 29 1.33 3.83 14.78
N ASP A 30 1.99 4.99 14.86
CA ASP A 30 3.43 5.13 14.51
C ASP A 30 4.35 4.16 15.29
N SER A 31 3.96 3.75 16.50
CA SER A 31 4.70 2.80 17.33
C SER A 31 4.85 1.42 16.70
N ASP A 32 3.87 1.02 15.90
CA ASP A 32 3.74 -0.36 15.40
C ASP A 32 4.25 -0.48 13.96
N ILE A 33 4.51 0.65 13.30
CA ILE A 33 5.03 0.72 11.93
C ILE A 33 6.31 -0.10 11.74
N PRO A 34 7.36 0.04 12.59
CA PRO A 34 8.61 -0.69 12.36
C PRO A 34 8.41 -2.21 12.40
N GLN A 35 7.64 -2.69 13.39
CA GLN A 35 7.38 -4.12 13.58
C GLN A 35 6.55 -4.70 12.42
N LEU A 36 5.60 -3.92 11.89
CA LEU A 36 4.81 -4.35 10.75
C LEU A 36 5.66 -4.38 9.48
N ILE A 37 6.50 -3.37 9.25
CA ILE A 37 7.41 -3.35 8.10
C ILE A 37 8.30 -4.59 8.11
N ASP A 38 8.89 -4.94 9.26
CA ASP A 38 9.73 -6.14 9.36
C ASP A 38 8.96 -7.43 9.04
N LYS A 39 7.75 -7.58 9.59
CA LYS A 39 6.89 -8.75 9.30
C LYS A 39 6.46 -8.82 7.84
N LEU A 40 6.09 -7.68 7.25
CA LEU A 40 5.70 -7.59 5.85
C LEU A 40 6.90 -7.82 4.93
N HIS A 41 8.08 -7.35 5.31
CA HIS A 41 9.31 -7.58 4.56
C HIS A 41 9.64 -9.07 4.49
N VAL A 42 9.51 -9.80 5.61
CA VAL A 42 9.72 -11.26 5.64
C VAL A 42 8.62 -12.02 4.91
N SER A 43 7.36 -11.60 5.04
CA SER A 43 6.21 -12.35 4.49
C SER A 43 5.96 -12.09 3.01
N LEU A 44 6.34 -10.91 2.51
CA LEU A 44 6.10 -10.45 1.13
C LEU A 44 7.39 -10.29 0.35
N ASP A 45 8.50 -10.88 0.82
CA ASP A 45 9.79 -10.79 0.17
C ASP A 45 9.68 -11.19 -1.31
N GLY A 46 10.09 -10.27 -2.20
CA GLY A 46 9.99 -10.43 -3.65
C GLY A 46 8.66 -10.10 -4.32
N ILE A 47 7.55 -9.87 -3.61
CA ILE A 47 6.22 -9.59 -4.20
C ILE A 47 5.82 -8.12 -4.03
N MET A 48 5.96 -7.55 -2.83
CA MET A 48 5.59 -6.16 -2.55
C MET A 48 6.61 -5.51 -1.60
N LYS A 49 6.92 -4.23 -1.86
CA LYS A 49 7.80 -3.43 -1.01
C LYS A 49 6.96 -2.54 -0.08
N PRO A 50 7.06 -2.70 1.25
CA PRO A 50 6.47 -1.76 2.18
C PRO A 50 7.24 -0.44 2.16
N VAL A 51 6.51 0.67 2.03
CA VAL A 51 7.06 2.03 2.09
C VAL A 51 6.23 2.87 3.06
N THR A 52 6.90 3.69 3.87
CA THR A 52 6.22 4.64 4.76
C THR A 52 5.89 5.91 4.00
N SER A 53 4.64 6.36 4.08
CA SER A 53 4.22 7.64 3.49
C SER A 53 4.17 8.79 4.50
N GLY A 54 4.53 8.52 5.77
CA GLY A 54 4.44 9.45 6.90
C GLY A 54 3.05 9.48 7.55
N PHE A 55 2.97 9.97 8.79
CA PHE A 55 1.74 10.15 9.58
C PHE A 55 0.91 8.86 9.83
N GLY A 56 1.52 7.74 10.22
CA GLY A 56 0.75 6.52 10.51
C GLY A 56 0.45 5.62 9.32
N PHE A 57 0.83 6.04 8.10
CA PHE A 57 0.48 5.33 6.88
C PHE A 57 1.63 4.49 6.31
N VAL A 58 1.31 3.25 5.98
CA VAL A 58 2.18 2.30 5.28
C VAL A 58 1.52 1.92 3.96
N ASP A 59 2.22 2.17 2.86
CA ASP A 59 1.80 1.75 1.53
C ASP A 59 2.56 0.49 1.12
N LEU A 60 1.86 -0.48 0.54
CA LEU A 60 2.44 -1.64 -0.14
C LEU A 60 2.39 -1.40 -1.64
N ILE A 61 3.56 -1.40 -2.27
CA ILE A 61 3.71 -1.15 -3.71
C ILE A 61 4.49 -2.27 -4.39
N ILE A 62 4.21 -2.48 -5.68
CA ILE A 62 4.97 -3.40 -6.51
C ILE A 62 6.43 -2.88 -6.64
N PRO A 63 7.46 -3.72 -6.41
CA PRO A 63 8.85 -3.31 -6.53
C PRO A 63 9.13 -2.74 -7.93
N GLY A 64 9.74 -1.55 -7.99
CA GLY A 64 10.02 -0.85 -9.24
C GLY A 64 8.90 0.06 -9.75
N LEU A 65 7.69 0.04 -9.18
CA LEU A 65 6.64 1.01 -9.52
C LEU A 65 6.63 2.17 -8.51
N HIS A 66 7.55 3.11 -8.68
CA HIS A 66 7.68 4.30 -7.84
C HIS A 66 7.30 5.58 -8.61
N LYS A 67 6.97 6.67 -7.90
CA LYS A 67 6.55 7.95 -8.51
C LYS A 67 7.51 8.46 -9.60
N ALA A 68 8.81 8.19 -9.47
CA ALA A 68 9.81 8.54 -10.48
C ALA A 68 9.60 7.82 -11.82
N ASN A 69 9.18 6.54 -11.82
CA ASN A 69 8.90 5.81 -13.05
C ASN A 69 7.68 6.38 -13.79
N GLY A 70 6.68 6.89 -13.06
CA GLY A 70 5.52 7.56 -13.67
C GLY A 70 5.85 8.88 -14.36
N ILE A 71 6.96 9.54 -13.98
CA ILE A 71 7.42 10.78 -14.62
C ILE A 71 8.27 10.49 -15.86
N ILE A 72 9.05 9.39 -15.83
CA ILE A 72 9.94 8.99 -16.93
C ILE A 72 9.16 8.36 -18.10
N ALA A 73 7.97 7.80 -17.84
CA ALA A 73 7.12 7.18 -18.86
C ALA A 73 6.23 8.16 -19.67
N CYS A 74 6.39 9.47 -19.47
CA CYS A 74 5.74 10.52 -20.26
C CYS A 74 6.55 10.91 -21.51
#